data_AF-G3GUA2-F1
#
_entry.id   AF-G3GUA2-F1
#
_cell.length_a   1.000
_cell.length_b   1.000
_cell.length_c   1.000
_cell.angle_alpha   90.00
_cell.angle_beta   90.00
_cell.angle_gamma   90.00
#
_symmetry.space_group_name_H-M   'P 1'
#
loop_
_entity.id
_entity.type
_entity.pdbx_description
1 polymer ?
#
loop_
_entity_poly.entity_id
_entity_poly.type
_entity_poly.pdbx_seq_one_letter_code
_entity_poly.pdbx_strand_id
1 'polypeptide(L)'
;MVVGQPHFVRCIKPNDDRKALQFSQDRVLAQLRSTGILETVSIRRQGYSHRILFEDFVKRYYYLAFRAHQTPPANKESCVAILEKSRLDHWVLGKTKVFLKYYHVEQLNLLLREVIGRVVMLQAYTKGWLGARRYKRARQKREKAAIAIQSVLWKLLFATILHQSAHYPLLGPVNNTDVIRSDDGSSVNSYDHFSDAL
;
A
#
# COMPACT_ATOMS: atom_id res chain seq x y z
N MET A 1 14.55 27.98 27.57
CA MET A 1 15.56 26.90 27.67
C MET A 1 14.94 25.61 27.15
N VAL A 2 15.35 25.13 25.97
CA VAL A 2 14.98 23.78 25.51
C VAL A 2 15.86 22.82 26.29
N VAL A 3 15.31 22.19 27.33
CA VAL A 3 16.02 21.16 28.09
C VAL A 3 16.01 19.89 27.25
N GLY A 4 17.13 19.56 26.60
CA GLY A 4 17.30 18.31 25.86
C GLY A 4 17.20 17.10 26.81
N GLN A 5 16.58 16.01 26.35
CA GLN A 5 16.59 14.76 27.10
C GLN A 5 17.91 14.02 26.86
N PRO A 6 18.73 13.77 27.89
CA PRO A 6 20.02 13.12 27.70
C PRO A 6 19.85 11.62 27.42
N HIS A 7 20.52 11.16 26.36
CA HIS A 7 20.67 9.75 26.04
C HIS A 7 22.09 9.30 26.43
N PHE A 8 22.19 8.20 27.19
CA PHE A 8 23.46 7.69 27.69
C PHE A 8 23.80 6.36 27.03
N VAL A 9 25.02 6.25 26.51
CA VAL A 9 25.62 5.00 26.03
C VAL A 9 26.85 4.71 26.89
N ARG A 10 26.94 3.51 27.46
CA ARG A 10 28.07 3.06 28.28
C ARG A 10 28.76 1.90 27.57
N CYS A 11 29.99 2.11 27.13
CA CYS A 11 30.83 1.07 26.54
C CYS A 11 31.51 0.25 27.64
N ILE A 12 31.56 -1.07 27.50
CA ILE A 12 32.20 -1.99 28.44
C ILE A 12 33.32 -2.73 27.71
N LYS A 13 34.53 -2.72 28.28
CA LYS A 13 35.68 -3.44 27.70
C LYS A 13 35.60 -4.93 28.07
N PRO A 14 35.55 -5.86 27.11
CA PRO A 14 35.31 -7.29 27.41
C PRO A 14 36.55 -8.02 27.94
N ASN A 15 37.75 -7.62 27.53
CA ASN A 15 39.04 -8.17 28.00
C ASN A 15 40.14 -7.12 27.83
N ASP A 16 41.25 -7.24 28.57
CA ASP A 16 42.37 -6.30 28.46
C ASP A 16 43.35 -6.62 27.33
N ASP A 17 43.38 -7.87 26.87
CA ASP A 17 44.27 -8.41 25.82
C ASP A 17 43.93 -7.95 24.39
N ARG A 18 42.84 -7.17 24.22
CA ARG A 18 42.31 -6.71 22.92
C ARG A 18 41.99 -7.86 21.96
N LYS A 19 41.71 -9.05 22.48
CA LYS A 19 41.35 -10.22 21.68
C LYS A 19 39.86 -10.21 21.36
N ALA A 20 39.53 -10.44 20.09
CA ALA A 20 38.15 -10.60 19.67
C ALA A 20 37.53 -11.86 20.31
N LEU A 21 36.23 -11.82 20.59
CA LEU A 21 35.44 -12.95 21.12
C LEU A 21 35.90 -13.51 22.48
N GLN A 22 36.80 -12.82 23.18
CA GLN A 22 37.21 -13.20 24.53
C GLN A 22 36.51 -12.33 25.59
N PHE A 23 36.01 -12.95 26.65
CA PHE A 23 35.29 -12.28 27.73
C PHE A 23 35.94 -12.58 29.08
N SER A 24 36.30 -11.52 29.82
CA SER A 24 36.80 -11.60 31.19
C SER A 24 35.71 -11.15 32.15
N GLN A 25 35.15 -12.11 32.88
CA GLN A 25 34.05 -11.86 33.82
C GLN A 25 34.44 -10.87 34.91
N ASP A 26 35.59 -11.07 35.56
CA ASP A 26 36.04 -10.21 36.66
C ASP A 26 36.26 -8.77 36.20
N ARG A 27 36.86 -8.59 35.02
CA ARG A 27 37.09 -7.27 34.43
C ARG A 27 35.80 -6.54 34.10
N VAL A 28 34.82 -7.25 33.53
CA VAL A 28 33.51 -6.68 33.20
C VAL A 28 32.71 -6.36 34.46
N LEU A 29 32.71 -7.27 35.44
CA LEU A 29 31.99 -7.08 36.69
C LEU A 29 32.55 -5.93 37.53
N ALA A 30 33.87 -5.74 37.55
CA ALA A 30 34.51 -4.57 38.17
C ALA A 30 34.06 -3.26 37.49
N GLN A 31 33.98 -3.23 36.16
CA GLN A 31 33.46 -2.06 35.41
C GLN A 31 31.98 -1.79 35.73
N LEU A 32 31.14 -2.83 35.77
CA LEU A 32 29.70 -2.66 36.05
C LEU A 32 29.44 -2.06 37.45
N ARG A 33 30.25 -2.47 38.45
CA ARG A 33 30.21 -1.92 39.81
C ARG A 33 30.75 -0.49 39.87
N SER A 34 31.91 -0.22 39.29
CA SER A 34 32.54 1.11 39.38
C SER A 34 31.80 2.20 38.60
N THR A 35 31.11 1.83 37.52
CA THR A 35 30.32 2.76 36.69
C THR A 35 28.89 2.98 37.19
N GLY A 36 28.46 2.26 38.22
CA GLY A 36 27.11 2.38 38.79
C GLY A 36 26.00 1.84 37.88
N ILE A 37 26.32 0.96 36.93
CA ILE A 37 25.33 0.45 35.96
C ILE A 37 24.30 -0.44 36.67
N LEU A 38 24.73 -1.23 37.66
CA LEU A 38 23.83 -2.12 38.40
C LEU A 38 22.77 -1.34 39.18
N GLU A 39 23.20 -0.28 39.86
CA GLU A 39 22.34 0.64 40.59
C GLU A 39 21.40 1.38 39.63
N THR A 40 21.93 1.85 38.50
CA THR A 40 21.14 2.53 37.45
C THR A 40 20.04 1.62 36.91
N VAL A 41 20.36 0.35 36.64
CA VAL A 41 19.39 -0.66 36.20
C VAL A 41 18.35 -0.91 37.28
N SER A 42 18.76 -1.03 38.54
CA SER A 42 17.85 -1.22 39.68
C SER A 42 16.85 -0.06 39.81
N ILE A 43 17.33 1.19 39.79
CA ILE A 43 16.50 2.40 39.84
C ILE A 43 15.53 2.44 38.65
N ARG A 44 16.01 2.15 37.43
CA ARG A 44 15.15 2.14 36.24
C ARG A 44 14.10 1.03 36.27
N ARG A 45 14.40 -0.12 36.87
CA ARG A 45 13.46 -1.25 37.01
C ARG A 45 12.33 -0.93 37.99
N GLN A 46 12.66 -0.26 39.09
CA GLN A 46 11.69 0.13 40.11
C GLN A 46 10.90 1.39 39.70
N GLY A 47 11.54 2.30 38.96
CA GLY A 47 10.97 3.55 38.51
C GLY A 47 10.07 3.45 37.27
N TYR A 48 9.51 4.60 36.91
CA TYR A 48 8.68 4.79 35.72
C TYR A 48 9.49 5.48 34.62
N SER A 49 9.87 4.71 33.60
CA SER A 49 10.68 5.19 32.48
C SER A 49 9.92 6.11 31.53
N HIS A 50 8.60 5.96 31.43
CA HIS A 50 7.74 6.78 30.58
C HIS A 50 6.88 7.72 31.42
N ARG A 51 6.90 9.01 31.04
CA ARG A 51 6.18 10.09 31.73
C ARG A 51 5.43 10.91 30.68
N ILE A 52 4.20 10.52 30.39
CA ILE A 52 3.42 11.02 29.25
C ILE A 52 2.39 12.02 29.77
N LEU A 53 2.24 13.19 29.13
CA LEU A 53 1.18 14.13 29.48
C LEU A 53 -0.19 13.51 29.24
N PHE A 54 -1.20 13.90 30.03
CA PHE A 54 -2.57 13.40 29.85
C PHE A 54 -3.10 13.66 28.44
N GLU A 55 -2.83 14.83 27.87
CA GLU A 55 -3.20 15.16 26.50
C GLU A 55 -2.61 14.18 25.49
N ASP A 56 -1.29 13.99 25.52
CA ASP A 56 -0.60 13.07 24.62
C ASP A 56 -1.06 11.62 24.80
N PHE A 57 -1.30 11.21 26.05
CA PHE A 57 -1.74 9.87 26.39
C PHE A 57 -3.14 9.58 25.85
N VAL A 58 -4.11 10.47 26.14
CA VAL A 58 -5.49 10.32 25.66
C VAL A 58 -5.50 10.39 24.14
N LYS A 59 -4.86 11.40 23.53
CA LYS A 59 -4.79 11.54 22.07
C LYS A 59 -4.29 10.28 21.37
N ARG A 60 -3.28 9.61 21.94
CA ARG A 60 -2.68 8.41 21.35
C ARG A 60 -3.50 7.15 21.58
N TYR A 61 -4.10 6.98 22.76
CA TYR A 61 -4.65 5.70 23.20
C TYR A 61 -6.18 5.70 23.38
N TYR A 62 -6.90 6.80 23.07
CA TYR A 62 -8.35 6.87 23.34
C TYR A 62 -9.17 5.75 22.68
N TYR A 63 -8.78 5.29 21.49
CA TYR A 63 -9.46 4.20 20.80
C TYR A 63 -9.48 2.87 21.57
N LEU A 64 -8.65 2.71 22.60
CA LEU A 64 -8.63 1.52 23.44
C LEU A 64 -9.80 1.45 24.42
N ALA A 65 -10.37 2.60 24.80
CA ALA A 65 -11.46 2.67 25.78
C ALA A 65 -12.70 3.41 25.28
N PHE A 66 -12.56 4.28 24.29
CA PHE A 66 -13.61 5.15 23.78
C PHE A 66 -13.96 4.80 22.35
N ARG A 67 -15.19 5.12 21.96
CA ARG A 67 -15.66 4.93 20.58
C ARG A 67 -15.06 6.00 19.67
N ALA A 68 -14.92 5.68 18.38
CA ALA A 68 -14.30 6.56 17.40
C ALA A 68 -14.94 7.96 17.25
N HIS A 69 -16.24 8.08 17.54
CA HIS A 69 -16.97 9.36 17.48
C HIS A 69 -16.88 10.17 18.78
N GLN A 70 -16.30 9.61 19.84
CA GLN A 70 -16.14 10.30 21.11
C GLN A 70 -14.83 11.08 21.13
N THR A 71 -14.86 12.27 21.73
CA THR A 71 -13.69 13.10 21.98
C THR A 71 -13.51 13.25 23.50
N PRO A 72 -12.89 12.26 24.17
CA PRO A 72 -12.72 12.32 25.61
C PRO A 72 -11.81 13.49 26.02
N PRO A 73 -12.11 14.18 27.13
CA PRO A 73 -11.26 15.25 27.63
C PRO A 73 -9.90 14.71 28.10
N ALA A 74 -8.86 15.53 28.01
CA ALA A 74 -7.50 15.20 28.46
C ALA A 74 -7.34 15.28 29.99
N ASN A 75 -8.20 14.58 30.73
CA ASN A 75 -8.23 14.57 32.19
C ASN A 75 -7.78 13.22 32.78
N LYS A 76 -7.69 13.17 34.11
CA LYS A 76 -7.24 11.99 34.85
C LYS A 76 -8.18 10.81 34.64
N GLU A 77 -9.49 11.06 34.61
CA GLU A 77 -10.55 10.07 34.46
C GLU A 77 -10.45 9.35 33.11
N SER A 78 -10.20 10.09 32.03
CA SER A 78 -10.01 9.48 30.70
C SER A 78 -8.74 8.65 30.63
N CYS A 79 -7.67 9.05 31.32
CA CYS A 79 -6.47 8.24 31.43
C CYS A 79 -6.73 6.94 32.19
N VAL A 80 -7.44 7.00 33.33
CA VAL A 80 -7.84 5.82 34.12
C VAL A 80 -8.67 4.86 33.26
N ALA A 81 -9.68 5.35 32.54
CA ALA A 81 -10.52 4.52 31.69
C ALA A 81 -9.71 3.74 30.64
N ILE A 82 -8.72 4.38 30.02
CA ILE A 82 -7.81 3.71 29.06
C ILE A 82 -6.97 2.64 29.75
N LEU A 83 -6.38 2.96 30.91
CA LEU A 83 -5.50 2.05 31.65
C LEU A 83 -6.25 0.81 32.18
N GLU A 84 -7.43 1.00 32.75
CA GLU A 84 -8.30 -0.07 33.25
C GLU A 84 -8.84 -0.94 32.12
N LYS A 85 -9.32 -0.32 31.03
CA LYS A 85 -9.81 -1.08 29.87
C LYS A 85 -8.71 -1.92 29.23
N SER A 86 -7.48 -1.42 29.27
CA SER A 86 -6.28 -2.11 28.78
C SER A 86 -5.74 -3.15 29.78
N ARG A 87 -6.34 -3.28 30.97
CA ARG A 87 -5.95 -4.24 32.03
C ARG A 87 -4.48 -4.13 32.42
N LEU A 88 -4.00 -2.89 32.59
CA LEU A 88 -2.65 -2.63 33.04
C LEU A 88 -2.63 -2.42 34.56
N ASP A 89 -1.61 -2.98 35.21
CA ASP A 89 -1.39 -2.86 36.64
C ASP A 89 -0.17 -1.98 36.95
N HIS A 90 0.00 -1.60 38.22
CA HIS A 90 1.22 -0.90 38.70
C HIS A 90 1.60 0.36 37.90
N TRP A 91 0.61 1.11 37.42
CA TRP A 91 0.79 2.44 36.84
C TRP A 91 0.57 3.51 37.92
N VAL A 92 1.09 4.72 37.69
CA VAL A 92 0.88 5.86 38.60
C VAL A 92 0.37 7.06 37.81
N LEU A 93 -0.62 7.76 38.38
CA LEU A 93 -1.11 9.02 37.86
C LEU A 93 -0.56 10.17 38.71
N GLY A 94 0.15 11.10 38.07
CA GLY A 94 0.52 12.37 38.67
C GLY A 94 -0.60 13.41 38.51
N LYS A 95 -0.24 14.69 38.65
CA LYS A 95 -1.17 15.81 38.44
C LYS A 95 -1.50 16.03 36.96
N THR A 96 -0.51 15.87 36.08
CA THR A 96 -0.63 16.16 34.63
C THR A 96 -0.09 15.05 33.74
N LYS A 97 0.50 14.00 34.33
CA LYS A 97 1.23 12.96 33.61
C LYS A 97 0.86 11.56 34.09
N VAL A 98 0.83 10.62 33.14
CA VAL A 98 0.79 9.18 33.37
C VAL A 98 2.22 8.65 33.46
N PHE A 99 2.51 7.89 34.50
CA PHE A 99 3.79 7.25 34.75
C PHE A 99 3.67 5.76 34.46
N LEU A 100 4.45 5.30 33.48
CA LEU A 100 4.40 3.94 32.96
C LEU A 100 5.79 3.32 32.91
N LYS A 101 5.83 2.00 33.07
CA LYS A 101 7.03 1.20 32.79
C LYS A 101 7.11 0.87 31.31
N TYR A 102 8.26 0.41 30.84
CA TYR A 102 8.49 0.14 29.41
C TYR A 102 7.48 -0.86 28.83
N TYR A 103 7.17 -1.92 29.58
CA TYR A 103 6.28 -2.98 29.12
C TYR A 103 4.82 -2.52 29.00
N HIS A 104 4.36 -1.54 29.80
CA HIS A 104 3.02 -0.97 29.64
C HIS A 104 2.86 -0.30 28.27
N VAL A 105 3.88 0.45 27.84
CA VAL A 105 3.85 1.14 26.53
C VAL A 105 3.86 0.12 25.40
N GLU A 106 4.62 -0.96 25.54
CA GLU A 106 4.61 -2.07 24.57
C GLU A 106 3.22 -2.73 24.47
N GLN A 107 2.61 -3.05 25.61
CA GLN A 107 1.26 -3.63 25.68
C GLN A 107 0.20 -2.70 25.05
N LEU A 108 0.20 -1.41 25.41
CA LEU A 108 -0.71 -0.43 24.80
C LEU A 108 -0.54 -0.34 23.28
N ASN A 109 0.72 -0.36 22.79
CA ASN A 109 0.99 -0.31 21.36
C ASN A 109 0.58 -1.60 20.63
N LEU A 110 0.59 -2.77 21.29
CA LEU A 110 0.07 -4.01 20.72
C LEU A 110 -1.45 -3.95 20.58
N LEU A 111 -2.16 -3.54 21.64
CA LEU A 111 -3.62 -3.36 21.60
C LEU A 111 -4.03 -2.32 20.55
N LEU A 112 -3.31 -1.20 20.48
CA LEU A 112 -3.61 -0.15 19.52
C LEU A 112 -3.38 -0.63 18.08
N ARG A 113 -2.32 -1.40 17.83
CA ARG A 113 -2.06 -2.01 16.51
C ARG A 113 -3.19 -2.94 16.09
N GLU A 114 -3.77 -3.70 17.00
CA GLU A 114 -4.91 -4.57 16.69
C GLU A 114 -6.14 -3.77 16.24
N VAL A 115 -6.47 -2.70 16.98
CA VAL A 115 -7.59 -1.80 16.62
C VAL A 115 -7.35 -1.16 15.26
N ILE A 116 -6.15 -0.62 15.03
CA ILE A 116 -5.78 0.01 13.75
C ILE A 116 -5.84 -1.02 12.62
N GLY A 117 -5.37 -2.25 12.83
CA GLY A 117 -5.43 -3.33 11.85
C GLY A 117 -6.86 -3.61 11.38
N ARG A 118 -7.82 -3.64 12.30
CA ARG A 118 -9.26 -3.78 11.98
C ARG A 118 -9.79 -2.60 11.17
N VAL A 119 -9.38 -1.38 11.50
CA VAL A 119 -9.75 -0.16 10.76
C VAL A 119 -9.19 -0.20 9.33
N VAL A 120 -7.93 -0.61 9.15
CA VAL A 120 -7.29 -0.73 7.84
C VAL A 120 -8.03 -1.76 6.97
N MET A 121 -8.42 -2.90 7.55
CA MET A 121 -9.23 -3.90 6.84
C MET A 121 -10.57 -3.32 6.37
N LEU A 122 -11.31 -2.64 7.26
CA LEU A 122 -12.57 -2.00 6.90
C LEU A 122 -12.39 -0.96 5.78
N GLN A 123 -11.33 -0.15 5.86
CA GLN A 123 -10.99 0.81 4.82
C GLN A 123 -10.66 0.13 3.49
N ALA A 124 -9.94 -1.00 3.51
CA ALA A 124 -9.60 -1.75 2.31
C ALA A 124 -10.84 -2.27 1.60
N TYR A 125 -11.79 -2.88 2.33
CA TYR A 125 -13.07 -3.33 1.76
C TYR A 125 -13.88 -2.18 1.18
N THR A 126 -13.99 -1.07 1.93
CA THR A 126 -14.75 0.11 1.49
C THR A 126 -14.16 0.71 0.22
N LYS A 127 -12.83 0.88 0.18
CA LYS A 127 -12.11 1.37 -1.01
C LYS A 127 -12.24 0.41 -2.18
N GLY A 128 -12.13 -0.90 -1.95
CA GLY A 128 -12.32 -1.93 -2.96
C GLY A 128 -13.71 -1.88 -3.59
N TRP A 129 -14.76 -1.80 -2.77
CA TRP A 129 -16.14 -1.69 -3.26
C TRP A 129 -16.38 -0.40 -4.05
N LEU A 130 -15.93 0.75 -3.53
CA LEU A 130 -16.01 2.03 -4.24
C LEU A 130 -15.26 1.98 -5.57
N GLY A 131 -14.08 1.34 -5.59
CA GLY A 131 -13.27 1.13 -6.79
C GLY A 131 -13.99 0.29 -7.84
N ALA A 132 -14.53 -0.87 -7.46
CA ALA A 132 -15.29 -1.74 -8.35
C ALA A 132 -16.52 -1.05 -8.93
N ARG A 133 -17.26 -0.30 -8.11
CA ARG A 133 -18.44 0.48 -8.55
C ARG A 133 -18.06 1.57 -9.56
N ARG A 134 -16.97 2.29 -9.32
CA ARG A 134 -16.45 3.30 -10.25
C ARG A 134 -16.00 2.65 -11.57
N TYR A 135 -15.29 1.53 -11.49
CA TYR A 135 -14.83 0.78 -12.67
C TYR A 135 -16.01 0.29 -13.52
N LYS A 136 -17.04 -0.32 -12.91
CA LYS A 136 -18.23 -0.78 -13.64
C LYS A 136 -18.92 0.36 -14.38
N ARG A 137 -19.08 1.53 -13.74
CA ARG A 137 -19.65 2.73 -14.39
C ARG A 137 -18.79 3.22 -15.55
N ALA A 138 -17.46 3.28 -15.37
CA ALA A 138 -16.54 3.70 -16.42
C ALA A 138 -16.56 2.71 -17.61
N ARG A 139 -16.60 1.41 -17.34
CA ARG A 139 -16.70 0.35 -18.35
C ARG A 139 -18.00 0.45 -19.15
N GLN A 140 -19.14 0.59 -18.49
CA GLN A 140 -20.43 0.77 -19.19
C GLN A 140 -20.44 2.01 -20.09
N LYS A 141 -19.84 3.13 -19.65
CA LYS A 141 -19.70 4.33 -20.50
C LYS A 141 -18.84 4.05 -21.73
N ARG A 142 -17.70 3.35 -21.55
CA ARG A 142 -16.82 2.95 -22.66
C ARG A 142 -17.50 2.00 -23.63
N GLU A 143 -18.20 0.99 -23.15
CA GLU A 143 -18.95 0.03 -23.97
C GLU A 143 -20.03 0.73 -24.80
N LYS A 144 -20.84 1.60 -24.18
CA LYS A 144 -21.84 2.40 -24.91
C LYS A 144 -21.21 3.30 -25.98
N ALA A 145 -20.10 3.96 -25.66
CA ALA A 145 -19.38 4.79 -26.62
C ALA A 145 -18.82 3.94 -27.78
N ALA A 146 -18.26 2.76 -27.49
CA ALA A 146 -17.74 1.86 -28.51
C ALA A 146 -18.84 1.38 -29.46
N ILE A 147 -20.00 0.95 -28.93
CA ILE A 147 -21.16 0.53 -29.74
C ILE A 147 -21.66 1.68 -30.63
N ALA A 148 -21.75 2.90 -30.08
CA ALA A 148 -22.15 4.07 -30.85
C ALA A 148 -21.19 4.34 -32.01
N ILE A 149 -19.87 4.37 -31.75
CA ILE A 149 -18.84 4.58 -32.78
C ILE A 149 -18.88 3.46 -33.83
N GLN A 150 -18.91 2.20 -33.41
CA GLN A 150 -18.97 1.05 -34.30
C GLN A 150 -20.21 1.05 -35.18
N SER A 151 -21.37 1.41 -34.64
CA SER A 151 -22.62 1.47 -35.44
C SER A 151 -22.58 2.53 -36.53
N VAL A 152 -21.92 3.67 -36.29
CA VAL A 152 -21.71 4.72 -37.30
C VAL A 152 -20.72 4.25 -38.35
N LEU A 153 -19.58 3.69 -37.92
CA LEU A 153 -18.56 3.15 -38.81
C LEU A 153 -19.12 2.05 -39.71
N TRP A 154 -19.90 1.11 -39.16
CA TRP A 154 -20.54 0.04 -39.92
C TRP A 154 -21.49 0.59 -40.97
N LYS A 155 -22.35 1.57 -40.63
CA LYS A 155 -23.25 2.21 -41.59
C LYS A 155 -22.49 2.88 -42.73
N LEU A 156 -21.41 3.63 -42.42
CA LEU A 156 -20.59 4.29 -43.42
C LEU A 156 -19.89 3.28 -44.34
N LEU A 157 -19.34 2.21 -43.76
CA LEU A 157 -18.62 1.16 -44.48
C LEU A 157 -19.55 0.35 -45.40
N PHE A 158 -20.78 0.05 -44.94
CA PHE A 158 -21.81 -0.57 -45.80
C PHE A 158 -22.24 0.36 -46.93
N ALA A 159 -22.40 1.66 -46.67
CA ALA A 159 -22.75 2.63 -47.69
C ALA A 159 -21.66 2.73 -48.78
N THR A 160 -20.38 2.74 -48.42
CA THR A 160 -19.28 2.72 -49.40
C THR A 160 -19.19 1.41 -50.17
N ILE A 161 -19.40 0.25 -49.54
CA ILE A 161 -19.43 -1.04 -50.25
C ILE A 161 -20.59 -1.09 -51.26
N LEU A 162 -21.79 -0.63 -50.88
CA LEU A 162 -22.94 -0.56 -51.78
C LEU A 162 -22.68 0.40 -52.95
N HIS A 163 -22.07 1.55 -52.68
CA HIS A 163 -21.68 2.51 -53.71
C HIS A 163 -20.65 1.92 -54.69
N GLN A 164 -19.63 1.22 -54.19
CA GLN A 164 -18.62 0.55 -55.01
C GLN A 164 -19.25 -0.57 -55.88
N SER A 165 -20.19 -1.32 -55.31
CA SER A 165 -20.90 -2.42 -56.01
C SER A 165 -21.87 -1.90 -57.07
N ALA A 166 -22.46 -0.71 -56.86
CA ALA A 166 -23.29 -0.04 -57.86
C ALA A 166 -22.47 0.56 -59.01
N HIS A 167 -21.21 0.93 -58.76
CA HIS A 167 -20.32 1.52 -59.77
C HIS A 167 -19.45 0.50 -60.54
N TYR A 168 -19.33 -0.75 -60.09
CA TYR A 168 -18.64 -1.83 -60.80
C TYR A 168 -19.46 -3.14 -60.78
N PRO A 169 -20.47 -3.28 -61.67
CA PRO A 169 -21.10 -4.58 -61.87
C PRO A 169 -20.10 -5.56 -62.48
N LEU A 170 -20.08 -6.78 -61.97
CA LEU A 170 -19.33 -7.92 -62.50
C LEU A 170 -19.38 -7.91 -64.03
N LEU A 171 -18.19 -7.98 -64.65
CA LEU A 171 -18.03 -8.53 -66.00
C LEU A 171 -18.87 -9.82 -66.07
N GLY A 172 -19.95 -9.78 -66.84
CA GLY A 172 -20.79 -10.95 -67.12
C GLY A 172 -19.97 -12.04 -67.83
N PRO A 173 -20.52 -13.26 -67.96
CA PRO A 173 -19.79 -14.37 -68.55
C PRO A 173 -19.31 -13.98 -69.95
N VAL A 174 -18.02 -14.13 -70.20
CA VAL A 174 -17.44 -13.96 -71.54
C VAL A 174 -18.05 -15.05 -72.42
N ASN A 175 -19.03 -14.67 -73.24
CA ASN A 175 -19.58 -15.54 -74.28
C ASN A 175 -18.52 -15.69 -75.39
N ASN A 176 -17.99 -16.91 -75.52
CA ASN A 176 -17.21 -17.36 -76.67
C ASN A 176 -18.10 -17.33 -77.94
N THR A 177 -18.23 -16.21 -78.64
CA THR A 177 -18.71 -16.24 -80.04
C THR A 177 -18.28 -15.09 -80.95
N ASP A 178 -17.64 -14.01 -80.49
CA ASP A 178 -17.29 -12.88 -81.38
C ASP A 178 -15.79 -12.64 -81.52
N VAL A 179 -15.03 -13.66 -81.92
CA VAL A 179 -13.74 -13.46 -82.61
C VAL A 179 -13.53 -14.59 -83.64
N ILE A 180 -14.27 -14.56 -84.75
CA ILE A 180 -13.80 -15.17 -86.01
C ILE A 180 -14.13 -14.23 -87.19
N ARG A 181 -13.06 -13.93 -87.95
CA ARG A 181 -12.89 -13.08 -89.15
C ARG A 181 -12.61 -11.60 -88.86
N SER A 182 -11.41 -11.09 -89.12
CA SER A 182 -10.59 -11.33 -90.32
C SER A 182 -9.09 -11.25 -90.02
N ASP A 183 -8.36 -12.25 -90.52
CA ASP A 183 -7.04 -12.18 -91.17
C ASP A 183 -6.10 -11.01 -90.78
N ASP A 184 -5.01 -11.30 -90.08
CA ASP A 184 -3.67 -11.39 -90.69
C ASP A 184 -2.55 -11.40 -89.63
N GLY A 185 -1.69 -12.42 -89.71
CA GLY A 185 -0.25 -12.25 -89.54
C GLY A 185 0.37 -12.24 -88.14
N SER A 186 1.23 -13.25 -87.91
CA SER A 186 2.43 -13.24 -87.05
C SER A 186 2.33 -13.68 -85.58
N SER A 187 2.72 -14.94 -85.37
CA SER A 187 3.60 -15.50 -84.33
C SER A 187 4.31 -14.47 -83.42
N VAL A 188 4.49 -14.66 -82.10
CA VAL A 188 5.32 -15.68 -81.43
C VAL A 188 5.05 -15.65 -79.89
N ASN A 189 5.15 -16.82 -79.25
CA ASN A 189 5.11 -17.11 -77.81
C ASN A 189 6.12 -16.32 -76.94
N SER A 190 5.80 -16.09 -75.66
CA SER A 190 6.56 -16.63 -74.50
C SER A 190 5.93 -16.25 -73.15
N TYR A 191 5.64 -17.26 -72.33
CA TYR A 191 5.44 -17.15 -70.88
C TYR A 191 6.82 -17.08 -70.21
N ASP A 192 6.97 -16.29 -69.15
CA ASP A 192 7.57 -16.82 -67.92
C ASP A 192 7.49 -15.89 -66.69
N HIS A 193 7.36 -16.56 -65.54
CA HIS A 193 7.74 -16.21 -64.16
C HIS A 193 6.81 -15.35 -63.27
N PHE A 194 6.23 -15.86 -62.17
CA PHE A 194 6.71 -16.43 -60.88
C PHE A 194 7.01 -15.39 -59.78
N SER A 195 6.43 -15.67 -58.60
CA SER A 195 6.78 -15.28 -57.20
C SER A 195 6.68 -13.84 -56.68
N ASP A 196 5.91 -13.76 -55.58
CA ASP A 196 6.26 -13.24 -54.25
C ASP A 196 6.83 -11.83 -54.04
N ALA A 197 6.15 -11.07 -53.17
CA ALA A 197 6.71 -10.36 -52.00
C ALA A 197 5.55 -9.67 -51.26
N LEU A 198 5.29 -9.99 -49.99
CA LEU A 198 5.81 -9.30 -48.79
C LEU A 198 5.44 -7.81 -48.72
#